data_AF-A0A0B5QVT2-F1
#
_entry.id   AF-A0A0B5QVT2-F1
#
_cell.length_a   1.000
_cell.length_b   1.000
_cell.length_c   1.000
_cell.angle_alpha   90.00
_cell.angle_beta   90.00
_cell.angle_gamma   90.00
#
_symmetry.space_group_name_H-M   'P 1'
#
loop_
_entity.id
_entity.type
_entity.pdbx_description
1 polymer ?
#
loop_
_entity_poly.entity_id
_entity_poly.type
_entity_poly.pdbx_seq_one_letter_code
_entity_poly.pdbx_strand_id
1 'polypeptide(L)'
;MAQINSHFPKLYTFGENYIVREYIKGIELDKFLSTNPLNENISQGIIELYESMNSVGYRRLDAAPFHIFITTSNKIKLIDTARAMKKKVIYPALIIKGLDDFGYKKEFLNYVKCNKPELYEKWLKSKQ
;
A
#
# COMPACT_ATOMS: atom_id res chain seq x y z
N MET A 1 -9.47 13.47 0.55
CA MET A 1 -8.81 13.90 -0.71
C MET A 1 -7.39 13.36 -0.74
N ALA A 2 -6.90 12.78 -1.84
CA ALA A 2 -5.55 12.16 -1.87
C ALA A 2 -4.41 13.16 -1.58
N GLN A 3 -4.54 14.41 -2.02
CA GLN A 3 -3.50 15.44 -1.89
C GLN A 3 -3.23 15.93 -0.45
N ILE A 4 -4.11 15.63 0.50
CA ILE A 4 -3.90 15.95 1.92
C ILE A 4 -3.41 14.74 2.73
N ASN A 5 -3.38 13.54 2.14
CA ASN A 5 -3.00 12.32 2.82
C ASN A 5 -1.51 12.01 2.53
N SER A 6 -0.73 11.82 3.61
CA SER A 6 0.72 11.68 3.52
C SER A 6 1.24 10.44 2.80
N HIS A 7 0.38 9.42 2.61
CA HIS A 7 0.71 8.20 1.88
C HIS A 7 0.78 8.42 0.36
N PHE A 8 0.33 9.56 -0.17
CA PHE A 8 0.38 9.85 -1.59
C PHE A 8 1.37 10.99 -1.87
N PRO A 9 2.08 10.96 -3.01
CA PRO A 9 2.93 12.07 -3.43
C PRO A 9 2.12 13.35 -3.60
N LYS A 10 2.62 14.46 -3.06
CA LYS A 10 2.05 15.79 -3.35
C LYS A 10 2.18 16.11 -4.83
N LEU A 11 1.10 16.56 -5.44
CA LEU A 11 1.07 17.11 -6.79
C LEU A 11 1.52 18.58 -6.72
N TYR A 12 2.52 18.94 -7.50
CA TYR A 12 2.97 20.34 -7.62
C TYR A 12 2.36 21.03 -8.83
N THR A 13 2.40 20.38 -10.00
CA THR A 13 1.79 20.89 -11.23
C THR A 13 1.55 19.75 -12.22
N PHE A 14 0.71 19.97 -13.22
CA PHE A 14 0.48 19.05 -14.33
C PHE A 14 0.10 19.85 -15.58
N GLY A 15 0.33 19.25 -16.74
CA GLY A 15 -0.11 19.75 -18.04
C GLY A 15 -0.63 18.60 -18.90
N GLU A 16 -0.72 18.84 -20.20
CA GLU A 16 -1.29 17.86 -21.15
C GLU A 16 -0.57 16.51 -21.12
N ASN A 17 0.76 16.51 -21.06
CA ASN A 17 1.60 15.31 -21.16
C ASN A 17 2.59 15.16 -20.01
N TYR A 18 2.39 15.87 -18.89
CA TYR A 18 3.31 15.77 -17.75
C TYR A 18 2.62 15.98 -16.40
N ILE A 19 3.26 15.43 -15.38
CA ILE A 19 2.95 15.64 -13.96
C ILE A 19 4.25 15.87 -13.22
N VAL A 20 4.29 16.93 -12.41
CA VAL A 20 5.37 17.19 -11.45
C VAL A 20 4.81 16.92 -10.06
N ARG A 21 5.45 16.01 -9.33
CA ARG A 21 5.02 15.57 -8.00
C ARG A 21 6.21 15.39 -7.08
N GLU A 22 5.93 15.23 -5.80
CA GLU A 22 6.91 14.94 -4.75
C GLU A 22 7.83 13.78 -5.14
N TYR A 23 9.13 14.02 -5.02
CA TYR A 23 10.13 12.98 -5.14
C TYR A 23 10.15 12.14 -3.85
N ILE A 24 9.90 10.84 -3.98
CA ILE A 24 9.87 9.93 -2.84
C ILE A 24 11.27 9.32 -2.67
N LYS A 25 12.01 9.83 -1.68
CA LYS A 25 13.29 9.23 -1.27
C LYS A 25 13.03 8.00 -0.39
N GLY A 26 13.17 6.81 -0.96
CA GLY A 26 12.91 5.54 -0.28
C GLY A 26 13.28 4.32 -1.09
N ILE A 27 13.03 3.15 -0.53
CA ILE A 27 13.21 1.84 -1.16
C ILE A 27 11.84 1.21 -1.44
N GLU A 28 11.70 0.51 -2.55
CA GLU A 28 10.50 -0.25 -2.90
C GLU A 28 10.29 -1.42 -1.92
N LEU A 29 9.03 -1.77 -1.63
CA LEU A 29 8.70 -2.78 -0.61
C LEU A 29 9.29 -4.16 -0.93
N ASP A 30 9.24 -4.60 -2.18
CA ASP A 30 9.86 -5.86 -2.62
C ASP A 30 11.38 -5.85 -2.43
N LYS A 31 12.05 -4.76 -2.83
CA LYS A 31 13.50 -4.60 -2.60
C LYS A 31 13.82 -4.60 -1.11
N PHE A 32 13.03 -3.92 -0.28
CA PHE A 32 13.23 -3.93 1.17
C PHE A 32 13.13 -5.35 1.74
N LEU A 33 12.09 -6.10 1.37
CA LEU A 33 11.85 -7.46 1.86
C LEU A 33 12.88 -8.47 1.36
N SER A 34 13.58 -8.18 0.26
CA SER A 34 14.67 -9.02 -0.23
C SER A 34 15.92 -9.01 0.68
N THR A 35 16.10 -7.97 1.49
CA THR A 35 17.27 -7.81 2.37
C THR A 35 16.93 -7.63 3.84
N ASN A 36 15.66 -7.42 4.19
CA ASN A 36 15.21 -7.13 5.54
C ASN A 36 13.93 -7.91 5.86
N PRO A 37 13.75 -8.36 7.10
CA PRO A 37 12.51 -9.02 7.49
C PRO A 37 11.33 -8.06 7.52
N LEU A 38 10.13 -8.59 7.28
CA LEU A 38 8.91 -7.91 7.67
C LEU A 38 8.94 -7.68 9.19
N ASN A 39 8.51 -6.50 9.62
CA ASN A 39 8.36 -6.19 11.03
C ASN A 39 7.01 -5.50 11.27
N GLU A 40 6.68 -5.29 12.54
CA GLU A 40 5.40 -4.71 12.95
C GLU A 40 5.18 -3.30 12.36
N ASN A 41 6.22 -2.46 12.32
CA ASN A 41 6.12 -1.10 11.76
C ASN A 41 5.77 -1.12 10.27
N ILE A 42 6.40 -2.01 9.50
CA ILE A 42 6.08 -2.17 8.07
C ILE A 42 4.68 -2.75 7.90
N SER A 43 4.31 -3.75 8.70
CA SER A 43 2.97 -4.35 8.67
C SER A 43 1.88 -3.32 8.97
N GLN A 44 2.08 -2.51 10.00
CA GLN A 44 1.20 -1.40 10.35
C GLN A 44 1.12 -0.36 9.21
N GLY A 45 2.25 0.02 8.63
CA GLY A 45 2.29 0.96 7.51
C GLY A 45 1.52 0.46 6.27
N ILE A 46 1.55 -0.85 6.00
CA ILE A 46 0.79 -1.44 4.88
C ILE A 46 -0.71 -1.36 5.14
N ILE A 47 -1.14 -1.60 6.39
CA ILE A 47 -2.54 -1.44 6.82
C ILE A 47 -2.97 0.03 6.67
N GLU A 48 -2.17 0.98 7.16
CA GLU A 48 -2.45 2.41 7.08
C GLU A 48 -2.54 2.90 5.63
N LEU A 49 -1.67 2.40 4.75
CA LEU A 49 -1.75 2.65 3.32
C LEU A 49 -3.09 2.13 2.75
N TYR A 50 -3.49 0.91 3.09
CA TYR A 50 -4.76 0.34 2.65
C TYR A 50 -5.96 1.19 3.12
N GLU A 51 -6.00 1.55 4.40
CA GLU A 51 -7.04 2.40 4.97
C GLU A 51 -7.05 3.79 4.32
N SER A 52 -5.87 4.30 3.96
CA SER A 52 -5.71 5.55 3.23
C SER A 52 -6.26 5.49 1.81
N MET A 53 -6.01 4.40 1.07
CA MET A 53 -6.63 4.19 -0.25
C MET A 53 -8.16 4.22 -0.14
N ASN A 54 -8.72 3.57 0.88
CA ASN A 54 -10.15 3.54 1.13
C ASN A 54 -10.70 4.92 1.50
N SER A 55 -10.04 5.65 2.40
CA SER A 55 -10.50 6.97 2.88
C SER A 55 -10.46 8.05 1.81
N VAL A 56 -9.53 7.95 0.84
CA VAL A 56 -9.46 8.89 -0.29
C VAL A 56 -10.38 8.52 -1.45
N GLY A 57 -11.16 7.43 -1.30
CA GLY A 57 -12.19 7.02 -2.25
C GLY A 57 -11.71 6.16 -3.41
N TYR A 58 -10.53 5.54 -3.32
CA TYR A 58 -10.07 4.62 -4.36
C TYR A 58 -10.96 3.38 -4.44
N ARG A 59 -11.27 2.97 -5.68
CA ARG A 59 -12.05 1.73 -5.92
C ARG A 59 -11.15 0.50 -5.80
N ARG A 60 -9.88 0.62 -6.18
CA ARG A 60 -8.87 -0.43 -6.07
C ARG A 60 -8.04 -0.20 -4.81
N LEU A 61 -8.24 -1.04 -3.81
CA LEU A 61 -7.51 -1.03 -2.54
C LEU A 61 -6.34 -2.03 -2.58
N ASP A 62 -5.54 -1.95 -3.64
CA ASP A 62 -4.49 -2.93 -3.93
C ASP A 62 -3.40 -2.32 -4.82
N ALA A 63 -2.16 -2.74 -4.62
CA ALA A 63 -1.00 -2.25 -5.32
C ALA A 63 0.08 -3.33 -5.46
N ALA A 64 0.89 -3.25 -6.50
CA ALA A 64 2.07 -4.10 -6.59
C ALA A 64 3.15 -3.58 -5.61
N PRO A 65 3.95 -4.46 -4.97
CA PRO A 65 4.97 -4.05 -4.00
C PRO A 65 5.96 -2.99 -4.51
N PHE A 66 6.37 -3.05 -5.78
CA PHE A 66 7.29 -2.07 -6.37
C PHE A 66 6.69 -0.66 -6.54
N HIS A 67 5.38 -0.49 -6.34
CA HIS A 67 4.74 0.84 -6.25
C HIS A 67 4.65 1.37 -4.82
N ILE A 68 5.01 0.56 -3.82
CA ILE A 68 4.96 0.91 -2.40
C ILE A 68 6.39 1.22 -1.95
N PHE A 69 6.60 2.44 -1.46
CA PHE A 69 7.90 2.93 -1.03
C PHE A 69 7.96 3.06 0.48
N ILE A 70 9.02 2.55 1.08
CA ILE A 70 9.42 2.81 2.46
C ILE A 70 10.43 3.95 2.45
N THR A 71 10.06 5.09 3.03
CA THR A 71 10.92 6.27 3.10
C THR A 71 12.04 6.06 4.11
N THR A 72 13.07 6.92 4.07
CA THR A 72 14.15 6.94 5.08
C THR A 72 13.67 7.23 6.50
N SER A 73 12.43 7.69 6.67
CA SER A 73 11.76 7.90 7.96
C SER A 73 10.79 6.78 8.33
N ASN A 74 10.91 5.61 7.69
CA ASN A 74 10.05 4.43 7.85
C ASN A 74 8.57 4.70 7.59
N LYS A 75 8.24 5.72 6.78
CA LYS A 75 6.86 5.96 6.34
C LYS A 75 6.60 5.22 5.03
N ILE A 76 5.36 4.79 4.82
CA ILE A 76 4.95 4.15 3.57
C ILE A 76 4.26 5.15 2.65
N LYS A 77 4.66 5.17 1.38
CA LYS A 77 4.01 5.95 0.32
C LYS A 77 3.68 5.07 -0.88
N LEU A 78 2.53 5.31 -1.50
CA LEU A 78 2.10 4.66 -2.74
C LEU A 78 2.31 5.60 -3.92
N ILE A 79 3.07 5.14 -4.91
CA ILE A 79 3.16 5.78 -6.21
C ILE A 79 2.24 5.09 -7.22
N ASP A 80 2.10 5.72 -8.39
CA ASP A 80 1.33 5.21 -9.53
C ASP A 80 -0.11 4.76 -9.19
N THR A 81 -0.97 5.75 -8.99
CA THR A 81 -2.40 5.54 -8.72
C THR A 81 -3.27 5.73 -9.96
N ALA A 82 -2.69 5.74 -11.17
CA ALA A 82 -3.40 6.01 -12.43
C ALA A 82 -4.56 5.03 -12.69
N ARG A 83 -4.49 3.83 -12.11
CA ARG A 83 -5.52 2.79 -12.24
C ARG A 83 -6.41 2.63 -11.00
N ALA A 84 -6.27 3.48 -9.99
CA ALA A 84 -6.94 3.33 -8.69
C ALA A 84 -8.48 3.38 -8.78
N MET A 85 -9.03 4.02 -9.82
CA MET A 85 -10.48 4.15 -10.03
C MET A 85 -11.05 3.16 -11.06
N LYS A 86 -10.20 2.40 -11.78
CA LYS A 86 -10.65 1.60 -12.93
C LYS A 86 -11.52 0.40 -12.55
N LYS A 87 -11.27 -0.22 -11.40
CA LYS A 87 -12.02 -1.39 -10.94
C LYS A 87 -12.14 -1.41 -9.42
N LYS A 88 -13.20 -2.07 -8.93
CA LYS A 88 -13.39 -2.30 -7.50
C LYS A 88 -12.56 -3.52 -7.07
N VAL A 89 -11.63 -3.32 -6.15
CA VAL A 89 -10.83 -4.38 -5.52
C VAL A 89 -10.80 -4.10 -4.03
N ILE A 90 -11.32 -5.02 -3.22
CA ILE A 90 -11.33 -4.90 -1.76
C ILE A 90 -10.22 -5.75 -1.14
N TYR A 91 -10.04 -6.99 -1.61
CA TYR A 91 -8.97 -7.85 -1.12
C TYR A 91 -7.63 -7.46 -1.78
N PRO A 92 -6.58 -7.09 -1.01
CA PRO A 92 -5.31 -6.61 -1.56
C PRO A 92 -4.41 -7.77 -2.02
N ALA A 93 -4.85 -8.47 -3.06
CA ALA A 93 -4.22 -9.70 -3.52
C ALA A 93 -2.76 -9.49 -3.99
N LEU A 94 -2.43 -8.36 -4.62
CA LEU A 94 -1.07 -8.10 -5.08
C LEU A 94 -0.12 -7.80 -3.92
N ILE A 95 -0.58 -7.03 -2.94
CA ILE A 95 0.21 -6.77 -1.73
C ILE A 95 0.47 -8.10 -1.00
N ILE A 96 -0.58 -8.88 -0.78
CA ILE A 96 -0.47 -10.17 -0.06
C ILE A 96 0.40 -11.16 -0.84
N LYS A 97 0.24 -11.25 -2.16
CA LYS A 97 1.10 -12.08 -3.00
C LYS A 97 2.55 -11.63 -2.92
N GLY A 98 2.81 -10.32 -2.99
CA GLY A 98 4.14 -9.79 -2.82
C GLY A 98 4.79 -10.16 -1.49
N LEU A 99 4.02 -10.16 -0.39
CA LEU A 99 4.51 -10.65 0.90
C LEU A 99 4.72 -12.16 0.90
N ASP A 100 3.88 -12.93 0.22
CA ASP A 100 4.00 -14.40 0.05
C ASP A 100 5.27 -14.78 -0.70
N ASP A 101 5.63 -14.00 -1.73
CA ASP A 101 6.84 -14.21 -2.53
C ASP A 101 8.12 -14.14 -1.67
N PHE A 102 8.07 -13.46 -0.51
CA PHE A 102 9.16 -13.42 0.50
C PHE A 102 8.85 -14.25 1.77
N GLY A 103 7.77 -15.04 1.80
CA GLY A 103 7.42 -15.91 2.92
C GLY A 103 6.67 -15.24 4.08
N TYR A 104 6.28 -13.97 3.96
CA TYR A 104 5.69 -13.17 5.04
C TYR A 104 4.17 -13.12 5.06
N LYS A 105 3.47 -13.81 4.14
CA LYS A 105 2.00 -13.77 4.06
C LYS A 105 1.31 -14.21 5.36
N LYS A 106 1.72 -15.34 5.93
CA LYS A 106 1.09 -15.88 7.14
C LYS A 106 1.31 -14.93 8.33
N GLU A 107 2.54 -14.43 8.47
CA GLU A 107 2.91 -13.46 9.50
C GLU A 107 2.07 -12.18 9.39
N PHE A 108 2.02 -11.58 8.20
CA PHE A 108 1.24 -10.37 7.96
C PHE A 108 -0.27 -10.57 8.20
N LEU A 109 -0.86 -11.66 7.70
CA LEU A 109 -2.28 -11.93 7.90
C LEU A 109 -2.62 -12.17 9.37
N ASN A 110 -1.73 -12.83 10.12
CA ASN A 110 -1.88 -12.96 11.58
C ASN A 110 -1.80 -11.59 12.26
N TYR A 111 -0.84 -10.75 11.86
CA TYR A 111 -0.72 -9.38 12.38
C TYR A 111 -2.02 -8.58 12.14
N VAL A 112 -2.59 -8.64 10.94
CA VAL A 112 -3.86 -7.96 10.61
C VAL A 112 -5.01 -8.52 11.45
N LYS A 113 -5.09 -9.85 11.62
CA LYS A 113 -6.12 -10.49 12.45
C LYS A 113 -6.06 -10.02 13.91
N CYS A 114 -4.86 -9.89 14.48
CA CYS A 114 -4.67 -9.47 15.87
C CYS A 114 -4.93 -7.96 16.06
N ASN A 115 -4.46 -7.11 15.14
CA ASN A 115 -4.48 -5.66 15.32
C ASN A 115 -5.68 -4.95 14.67
N LYS A 116 -6.26 -5.53 13.61
CA LYS A 116 -7.40 -5.00 12.86
C LYS A 116 -8.36 -6.14 12.47
N PRO A 117 -8.98 -6.83 13.45
CA PRO A 117 -9.81 -8.00 13.19
C PRO A 117 -10.97 -7.71 12.22
N GLU A 118 -11.60 -6.53 12.30
CA GLU A 118 -12.67 -6.14 11.38
C GLU A 118 -12.19 -6.04 9.92
N LEU A 119 -10.98 -5.53 9.70
CA LEU A 119 -10.37 -5.46 8.38
C LEU A 119 -10.04 -6.87 7.85
N TYR A 120 -9.52 -7.73 8.72
CA TYR A 120 -9.26 -9.14 8.39
C TYR A 120 -10.54 -9.85 7.94
N GLU A 121 -11.63 -9.71 8.69
CA GLU A 121 -12.94 -10.28 8.34
C GLU A 121 -13.50 -9.70 7.02
N LYS A 122 -13.35 -8.39 6.81
CA LYS A 122 -13.71 -7.75 5.54
C LYS A 122 -12.95 -8.35 4.36
N TRP A 123 -11.65 -8.62 4.53
CA TRP A 123 -10.83 -9.26 3.50
C TRP A 123 -11.25 -10.69 3.24
N LEU A 124 -11.54 -11.49 4.27
CA LEU A 124 -12.03 -12.86 4.10
C LEU A 124 -13.33 -12.93 3.31
N LYS A 125 -14.30 -12.05 3.62
CA LYS A 125 -15.59 -11.98 2.91
C LYS A 125 -15.46 -11.47 1.47
N SER A 126 -14.38 -10.76 1.17
CA SER A 126 -14.14 -10.16 -0.15
C SER A 126 -13.18 -10.98 -1.02
N LYS A 127 -12.72 -12.12 -0.52
CA LYS A 127 -11.82 -13.03 -1.22
C LYS A 127 -12.64 -13.82 -2.24
N GLN A 128 -12.62 -13.39 -3.50
CA GLN A 128 -13.13 -14.15 -4.64
C GLN A 128 -12.11 -15.19 -5.08
#